data_AF-A0A2R6MZH8-F1
#
_entry.id   AF-A0A2R6MZH8-F1
#
_cell.length_a   1.000
_cell.length_b   1.000
_cell.length_c   1.000
_cell.angle_alpha   90.00
_cell.angle_beta   90.00
_cell.angle_gamma   90.00
#
_symmetry.space_group_name_H-M   'P 1'
#
loop_
_entity.id
_entity.type
_entity.pdbx_description
1 polymer ?
#
loop_
_entity_poly.entity_id
_entity_poly.type
_entity_poly.pdbx_seq_one_letter_code
_entity_poly.pdbx_strand_id
1 'polypeptide(L)'
;LPALDEPDLLVVEGQGSIVHPAYSAVTSGLLSGAMPDALVLCHAAGREAVHGYEDTPLPAPGEYVDLYESLAAPVDSTAVVAGSLNTAGLEPEAARTAAEEFAAAIDAPAADPIRHGAGDLVEAVL
;
A
#
# COMPACT_ATOMS: atom_id res chain seq x y z
N LEU A 1 -23.29 -12.11 -3.33
CA LEU A 1 -22.70 -11.69 -4.62
C LEU A 1 -22.83 -12.87 -5.56
N PRO A 2 -23.24 -12.70 -6.84
CA PRO A 2 -23.10 -13.80 -7.80
C PRO A 2 -21.64 -14.28 -7.76
N ALA A 3 -21.42 -15.59 -7.94
CA ALA A 3 -20.08 -16.11 -8.06
C ALA A 3 -19.37 -15.31 -9.17
N LEU A 4 -18.20 -14.74 -8.86
CA LEU A 4 -17.34 -14.23 -9.90
C LEU A 4 -16.86 -15.48 -10.64
N ASP A 5 -17.41 -15.72 -11.82
CA ASP A 5 -16.92 -16.77 -12.72
C ASP A 5 -15.47 -16.39 -13.07
N GLU A 6 -14.52 -17.02 -12.37
CA GLU A 6 -13.05 -17.02 -12.57
C GLU A 6 -12.48 -15.72 -13.18
N PRO A 7 -12.41 -14.60 -12.42
CA PRO A 7 -11.83 -13.36 -12.92
C PRO A 7 -10.31 -13.50 -13.07
N ASP A 8 -9.74 -12.90 -14.13
CA ASP A 8 -8.28 -12.83 -14.33
C ASP A 8 -7.59 -11.95 -13.26
N LEU A 9 -8.32 -10.98 -12.68
CA LEU A 9 -7.83 -10.08 -11.63
C LEU A 9 -8.94 -9.75 -10.63
N LEU A 10 -8.67 -9.92 -9.34
CA LEU A 10 -9.52 -9.47 -8.25
C LEU A 10 -8.82 -8.35 -7.48
N VAL A 11 -9.34 -7.13 -7.56
CA VAL A 11 -8.84 -6.00 -6.77
C VAL A 11 -9.64 -5.89 -5.47
N VAL A 12 -8.95 -6.08 -4.35
CA VAL A 12 -9.54 -6.01 -3.00
C VAL A 12 -9.25 -4.63 -2.40
N GLU A 13 -10.30 -3.92 -1.96
CA GLU A 13 -10.13 -2.64 -1.28
C GLU A 13 -9.48 -2.84 0.10
N GLY A 14 -8.32 -2.22 0.31
CA GLY A 14 -7.62 -2.23 1.60
C GLY A 14 -8.39 -1.48 2.69
N GLN A 15 -8.24 -1.90 3.95
CA GLN A 15 -8.87 -1.26 5.11
C GLN A 15 -7.85 -1.07 6.24
N GLY A 16 -7.67 0.17 6.69
CA GLY A 16 -6.77 0.51 7.80
C GLY A 16 -5.28 0.32 7.48
N SER A 17 -4.52 -0.03 8.51
CA SER A 17 -3.11 -0.43 8.40
C SER A 17 -2.76 -1.38 9.54
N ILE A 18 -1.85 -2.35 9.30
CA ILE A 18 -1.39 -3.32 10.31
C ILE A 18 -0.70 -2.67 11.52
N VAL A 19 -0.23 -1.42 11.39
CA VAL A 19 0.36 -0.65 12.50
C VAL A 19 -0.62 0.34 13.14
N HIS A 20 -1.85 0.43 12.65
CA HIS A 20 -2.84 1.35 13.20
C HIS A 20 -3.37 0.85 14.55
N PRO A 21 -3.29 1.62 15.66
CA PRO A 21 -3.67 1.15 17.00
C PRO A 21 -5.09 0.59 17.11
N ALA A 22 -6.06 1.21 16.43
CA ALA A 22 -7.46 0.77 16.44
C ALA A 22 -7.88 -0.17 15.30
N TYR A 23 -7.10 -0.28 14.21
CA TYR A 23 -7.56 -0.93 12.96
C TYR A 23 -6.64 -2.03 12.46
N SER A 24 -5.54 -2.32 13.16
CA SER A 24 -4.60 -3.39 12.80
C SER A 24 -5.25 -4.75 12.63
N ALA A 25 -6.23 -5.08 13.48
CA ALA A 25 -6.98 -6.33 13.40
C ALA A 25 -7.81 -6.45 12.10
N VAL A 26 -8.34 -5.33 11.59
CA VAL A 26 -9.11 -5.29 10.34
C VAL A 26 -8.19 -5.62 9.17
N THR A 27 -7.04 -4.94 9.07
CA THR A 27 -6.07 -5.15 8.01
C THR A 27 -5.49 -6.56 8.04
N SER A 28 -5.17 -7.07 9.24
CA SER A 28 -4.62 -8.42 9.40
C SER A 28 -5.61 -9.51 8.95
N GLY A 29 -6.89 -9.35 9.31
CA GLY A 29 -7.94 -10.26 8.89
C GLY A 29 -8.19 -10.20 7.37
N LEU A 30 -8.14 -9.01 6.78
CA LEU A 30 -8.25 -8.83 5.34
C LEU A 30 -7.10 -9.49 4.59
N LEU A 31 -5.86 -9.23 5.02
CA LEU A 31 -4.65 -9.80 4.41
C LEU A 31 -4.70 -11.34 4.44
N SER A 32 -5.00 -11.91 5.61
CA SER A 32 -5.09 -13.37 5.77
C SER A 32 -6.26 -13.99 5.01
N GLY A 33 -7.39 -13.29 4.91
CA GLY A 33 -8.59 -13.80 4.26
C GLY A 33 -8.56 -13.67 2.74
N ALA A 34 -7.91 -12.62 2.22
CA ALA A 34 -7.77 -12.38 0.80
C ALA A 34 -6.63 -13.21 0.19
N MET A 35 -5.57 -13.52 0.96
CA MET A 35 -4.37 -14.23 0.50
C MET A 35 -3.86 -13.66 -0.85
N PRO A 36 -3.54 -12.36 -0.91
CA PRO A 36 -3.24 -11.72 -2.18
C PRO A 36 -1.87 -12.16 -2.72
N ASP A 37 -1.77 -12.39 -4.03
CA ASP A 37 -0.48 -12.61 -4.70
C ASP A 37 0.41 -11.36 -4.63
N ALA A 38 -0.20 -10.18 -4.72
CA ALA A 38 0.48 -8.89 -4.81
C ALA A 38 -0.22 -7.81 -3.95
N LEU A 39 0.57 -6.90 -3.40
CA LEU A 39 0.11 -5.73 -2.65
C LEU A 39 0.54 -4.43 -3.33
N VAL A 40 -0.34 -3.44 -3.29
CA VAL A 40 -0.01 -2.04 -3.60
C VAL A 40 0.01 -1.25 -2.28
N LEU A 41 1.19 -0.77 -1.87
CA LEU A 41 1.34 -0.04 -0.62
C LEU A 41 0.87 1.41 -0.79
N CYS A 42 -0.24 1.75 -0.12
CA CYS A 42 -0.79 3.11 -0.12
C CYS A 42 -0.18 3.96 1.00
N HIS A 43 0.31 5.15 0.66
CA HIS A 43 0.85 6.12 1.64
C HIS A 43 0.47 7.57 1.29
N ALA A 44 0.62 8.49 2.25
CA ALA A 44 0.41 9.92 2.03
C ALA A 44 1.71 10.67 2.27
N ALA A 45 2.16 11.42 1.26
CA ALA A 45 3.44 12.12 1.33
C ALA A 45 3.46 13.13 2.50
N GLY A 46 4.54 13.09 3.28
CA GLY A 46 4.73 13.97 4.44
C GLY A 46 3.91 13.59 5.69
N ARG A 47 3.24 12.44 5.72
CA ARG A 47 2.57 11.97 6.94
C ARG A 47 3.58 11.29 7.86
N GLU A 48 3.69 11.80 9.09
CA GLU A 48 4.66 11.30 10.08
C GLU A 48 4.01 10.52 11.23
N ALA A 49 2.71 10.66 11.43
CA ALA A 49 1.97 10.02 12.52
C ALA A 49 0.62 9.43 12.07
N VAL A 50 0.12 8.48 12.83
CA VAL A 50 -1.19 7.88 12.61
C VAL A 50 -2.28 8.92 12.83
N HIS A 51 -3.19 9.08 11.86
CA HIS A 51 -4.28 10.03 11.97
C HIS A 51 -5.20 9.70 13.15
N GLY A 52 -5.44 10.67 14.05
CA GLY A 52 -6.20 10.47 15.29
C GLY A 52 -5.40 9.82 16.43
N TYR A 53 -4.10 9.58 16.21
CA TYR A 53 -3.14 9.05 17.17
C TYR A 53 -1.79 9.76 16.95
N GLU A 54 -1.76 11.08 17.14
CA GLU A 54 -0.64 11.95 16.76
C GLU A 54 0.67 11.63 17.52
N ASP A 55 0.57 11.00 18.69
CA ASP A 55 1.73 10.51 19.46
C ASP A 55 2.29 9.18 18.94
N THR A 56 1.66 8.58 17.91
CA THR A 56 2.07 7.32 17.30
C THR A 56 2.75 7.59 15.96
N PRO A 57 4.09 7.55 15.89
CA PRO A 57 4.82 7.78 14.63
C PRO A 57 4.57 6.64 13.65
N LEU A 58 4.61 6.97 12.35
CA LEU A 58 4.57 5.96 11.30
C LEU A 58 5.98 5.36 11.09
N PRO A 59 6.09 4.04 10.88
CA PRO A 59 7.29 3.40 10.34
C PRO A 59 7.75 4.04 9.03
N ALA A 60 9.02 3.83 8.69
CA ALA A 60 9.49 4.19 7.36
C ALA A 60 8.77 3.32 6.29
N PRO A 61 8.59 3.81 5.05
CA PRO A 61 7.92 3.05 3.98
C PRO A 61 8.47 1.64 3.75
N GLY A 62 9.79 1.43 3.77
CA GLY A 62 10.38 0.10 3.62
C GLY A 62 10.04 -0.85 4.78
N GLU A 63 9.91 -0.32 6.01
CA GLU A 63 9.51 -1.13 7.16
C GLU A 63 8.06 -1.63 7.02
N TYR A 64 7.19 -0.89 6.32
CA TYR A 64 5.86 -1.39 5.99
C TYR A 64 5.91 -2.61 5.08
N VAL A 65 6.80 -2.61 4.08
CA VAL A 65 6.98 -3.76 3.18
C VAL A 65 7.32 -4.99 4.00
N ASP A 66 8.36 -4.89 4.83
CA ASP A 66 8.80 -5.99 5.70
C ASP A 66 7.67 -6.50 6.61
N LEU A 67 6.90 -5.59 7.21
CA LEU A 67 5.80 -5.93 8.12
C LEU A 67 4.64 -6.64 7.39
N TYR A 68 4.25 -6.18 6.21
CA TYR A 68 3.15 -6.78 5.44
C TYR A 68 3.53 -8.16 4.91
N GLU A 69 4.70 -8.28 4.30
CA GLU A 69 5.19 -9.55 3.74
C GLU A 69 5.42 -10.57 4.86
N SER A 70 6.02 -10.17 5.98
CA SER A 70 6.22 -11.05 7.14
C SER A 70 4.90 -11.54 7.75
N LEU A 71 3.87 -10.69 7.79
CA LEU A 71 2.55 -11.08 8.31
C LEU A 71 1.81 -12.02 7.35
N ALA A 72 2.00 -11.85 6.04
CA ALA A 72 1.37 -12.68 5.01
C ALA A 72 2.05 -14.06 4.86
N ALA A 73 3.38 -14.12 4.98
CA ALA A 73 4.19 -15.30 4.69
C ALA A 73 3.73 -16.63 5.32
N PRO A 74 3.16 -16.67 6.55
CA PRO A 74 2.64 -17.92 7.12
C PRO A 74 1.39 -18.46 6.44
N VAL A 75 0.67 -17.62 5.69
CA VAL A 75 -0.59 -17.97 5.02
C VAL A 75 -0.36 -18.18 3.52
N ASP A 76 0.30 -17.23 2.85
CA ASP A 76 0.59 -17.30 1.42
C ASP A 76 1.83 -16.46 1.04
N SER A 77 2.34 -16.64 -0.18
CA SER A 77 3.49 -15.89 -0.70
C SER A 77 3.02 -14.57 -1.31
N THR A 78 2.96 -13.53 -0.49
CA THR A 78 2.58 -12.17 -0.90
C THR A 78 3.80 -11.25 -0.99
N ALA A 79 3.85 -10.40 -2.02
CA ALA A 79 4.86 -9.35 -2.16
C ALA A 79 4.26 -7.95 -2.36
N VAL A 80 4.91 -6.90 -1.88
CA VAL A 80 4.60 -5.52 -2.26
C VAL A 80 5.23 -5.23 -3.62
N VAL A 81 4.41 -5.07 -4.64
CA VAL A 81 4.88 -4.92 -6.03
C VAL A 81 4.79 -3.49 -6.55
N ALA A 82 4.05 -2.62 -5.87
CA ALA A 82 3.94 -1.21 -6.24
C ALA A 82 3.55 -0.31 -5.06
N GLY A 83 3.74 1.00 -5.25
CA GLY A 83 3.38 2.05 -4.33
C GLY A 83 2.34 3.01 -4.90
N SER A 84 1.33 3.35 -4.10
CA SER A 84 0.36 4.41 -4.39
C SER A 84 0.58 5.56 -3.41
N LEU A 85 1.18 6.65 -3.89
CA LEU A 85 1.52 7.79 -3.05
C LEU A 85 0.53 8.94 -3.28
N ASN A 86 -0.21 9.32 -2.24
CA ASN A 86 -1.02 10.53 -2.28
C ASN A 86 -0.14 11.77 -2.11
N THR A 87 -0.08 12.59 -3.16
CA THR A 87 0.69 13.85 -3.21
C THR A 87 -0.18 15.10 -3.30
N ALA A 88 -1.46 15.01 -2.93
CA ALA A 88 -2.44 16.09 -3.12
C ALA A 88 -2.04 17.43 -2.48
N GLY A 89 -1.26 17.40 -1.40
CA GLY A 89 -0.76 18.59 -0.70
C GLY A 89 0.56 19.16 -1.26
N LEU A 90 1.13 18.56 -2.31
CA LEU A 90 2.44 18.93 -2.85
C LEU A 90 2.34 19.58 -4.22
N GLU A 91 3.22 20.54 -4.48
CA GLU A 91 3.44 21.10 -5.81
C GLU A 91 3.97 20.02 -6.79
N PRO A 92 3.80 20.19 -8.11
CA PRO A 92 4.15 19.18 -9.12
C PRO A 92 5.55 18.59 -8.97
N GLU A 93 6.57 19.43 -8.78
CA GLU A 93 7.96 18.99 -8.68
C GLU A 93 8.23 18.24 -7.37
N ALA A 94 7.70 18.75 -6.25
CA ALA A 94 7.82 18.08 -4.95
C ALA A 94 7.10 16.72 -4.92
N ALA A 95 5.96 16.61 -5.60
CA ALA A 95 5.25 15.35 -5.74
C ALA A 95 6.05 14.31 -6.53
N ARG A 96 6.71 14.74 -7.61
CA ARG A 96 7.59 13.87 -8.41
C ARG A 96 8.76 13.35 -7.55
N THR A 97 9.45 14.24 -6.84
CA THR A 97 10.52 13.85 -5.92
C THR A 97 10.03 12.91 -4.83
N ALA A 98 8.89 13.20 -4.20
CA ALA A 98 8.32 12.35 -3.16
C ALA A 98 7.96 10.95 -3.69
N ALA A 99 7.46 10.84 -4.92
CA ALA A 99 7.17 9.55 -5.54
C ALA A 99 8.45 8.75 -5.83
N GLU A 100 9.52 9.41 -6.30
CA GLU A 100 10.83 8.78 -6.53
C GLU A 100 11.47 8.27 -5.23
N GLU A 101 11.43 9.08 -4.17
CA GLU A 101 11.93 8.69 -2.85
C GLU A 101 11.11 7.53 -2.26
N PHE A 102 9.79 7.58 -2.41
CA PHE A 102 8.90 6.51 -1.94
C PHE A 102 9.14 5.21 -2.71
N ALA A 103 9.26 5.26 -4.03
CA ALA A 103 9.58 4.09 -4.87
C ALA A 103 10.90 3.44 -4.45
N ALA A 104 11.93 4.26 -4.22
CA ALA A 104 13.23 3.77 -3.73
C ALA A 104 13.13 3.16 -2.32
N ALA A 105 12.30 3.73 -1.45
CA ALA A 105 12.14 3.26 -0.08
C ALA A 105 11.41 1.91 0.03
N ILE A 106 10.54 1.60 -0.92
CA ILE A 106 9.76 0.34 -0.95
C ILE A 106 10.33 -0.70 -1.92
N ASP A 107 11.41 -0.35 -2.63
CA ASP A 107 12.03 -1.15 -3.71
C ASP A 107 11.02 -1.62 -4.79
N ALA A 108 10.09 -0.74 -5.15
CA ALA A 108 9.05 -1.02 -6.14
C ALA A 108 8.58 0.25 -6.87
N PRO A 109 8.02 0.14 -8.10
CA PRO A 109 7.45 1.28 -8.81
C PRO A 109 6.38 1.99 -7.97
N ALA A 110 6.40 3.32 -7.95
CA ALA A 110 5.38 4.09 -7.28
C ALA A 110 4.92 5.31 -8.07
N ALA A 111 3.63 5.62 -7.95
CA ALA A 111 3.04 6.79 -8.57
C ALA A 111 1.93 7.39 -7.68
N ASP A 112 1.55 8.62 -7.99
CA ASP A 112 0.27 9.18 -7.57
C ASP A 112 -0.77 8.86 -8.64
N PRO A 113 -1.65 7.86 -8.44
CA PRO A 113 -2.61 7.45 -9.47
C PRO A 113 -3.68 8.51 -9.74
N ILE A 114 -3.92 9.44 -8.81
CA ILE A 114 -4.88 10.52 -8.98
C ILE A 114 -4.29 11.61 -9.87
N ARG A 115 -2.98 11.90 -9.74
CA ARG A 115 -2.30 12.92 -10.54
C ARG A 115 -1.82 12.41 -11.90
N HIS A 116 -1.28 11.19 -11.96
CA HIS A 116 -0.55 10.67 -13.12
C HIS A 116 -1.22 9.46 -13.79
N GLY A 117 -2.31 8.94 -13.19
CA GLY A 117 -2.94 7.69 -13.61
C GLY A 117 -2.28 6.46 -13.01
N ALA A 118 -2.98 5.33 -13.06
CA ALA A 118 -2.56 4.08 -12.40
C ALA A 118 -1.82 3.10 -13.32
N GLY A 119 -1.40 3.52 -14.52
CA GLY A 119 -0.82 2.64 -15.54
C GLY A 119 0.33 1.79 -15.02
N ASP A 120 1.35 2.45 -14.47
CA ASP A 120 2.56 1.80 -13.94
C ASP A 120 2.24 0.85 -12.78
N LEU A 121 1.22 1.16 -11.97
CA LEU A 121 0.80 0.33 -10.83
C LEU A 121 0.07 -0.92 -11.31
N VAL A 122 -0.74 -0.80 -12.36
CA VAL A 122 -1.43 -1.94 -12.97
C VAL A 122 -0.42 -2.84 -13.66
N GLU A 123 0.55 -2.29 -14.38
CA GLU A 123 1.61 -3.05 -15.04
C GLU A 123 2.46 -3.85 -14.04
N ALA A 124 2.71 -3.30 -12.84
CA ALA A 124 3.43 -4.01 -11.78
C ALA A 124 2.64 -5.16 -11.14
N VAL A 125 1.31 -5.17 -11.25
CA VAL A 125 0.43 -6.21 -10.68
C VAL A 125 0.15 -7.34 -11.67
N LEU A 126 0.20 -7.07 -12.98
CA LEU A 126 -0.08 -8.03 -14.05
C LEU A 126 1.15 -8.86 -14.45
#